data_AF-A0A1H0F558-F1
#
_entry.id   AF-A0A1H0F558-F1
#
_cell.length_a   1.000
_cell.length_b   1.000
_cell.length_c   1.000
_cell.angle_alpha   90.00
_cell.angle_beta   90.00
_cell.angle_gamma   90.00
#
_symmetry.space_group_name_H-M   'P 1'
#
loop_
_entity.id
_entity.type
_entity.pdbx_description
1 polymer ?
#
loop_
_entity_poly.entity_id
_entity_poly.type
_entity_poly.pdbx_seq_one_letter_code
_entity_poly.pdbx_strand_id
1 'polypeptide(L)' 'MRGFWAAQSGLSPETIGGLLEELVAEASEGRLTLPVEAIIPLDRYADALAATRRPGRKGKVLLQGR' A
#
# COMPACT_ATOMS: atom_id res chain seq x y z
N MET A 1 -0.52 13.13 -9.96
CA MET A 1 -0.79 11.95 -9.11
C MET A 1 -0.46 12.31 -7.67
N ARG A 2 -1.31 11.96 -6.70
CA ARG A 2 -0.88 11.95 -5.29
C ARG A 2 -0.03 10.69 -5.11
N GLY A 3 1.27 10.87 -4.89
CA GLY A 3 2.24 9.79 -4.76
C GLY A 3 2.26 9.19 -3.35
N PHE A 4 3.34 8.49 -3.02
CA PHE A 4 3.60 8.02 -1.67
C PHE A 4 3.71 9.22 -0.71
N TRP A 5 2.84 9.29 0.29
CA TRP A 5 2.74 10.42 1.23
C TRP A 5 4.07 10.69 1.95
N ALA A 6 4.85 9.64 2.25
CA ALA A 6 6.08 9.82 3.03
C ALA A 6 7.12 10.61 2.24
N ALA A 7 7.11 10.51 0.90
CA ALA A 7 7.93 11.34 0.02
C ALA A 7 7.56 12.84 0.09
N GLN A 8 6.38 13.18 0.62
CA GLN A 8 5.89 14.55 0.79
C GLN A 8 5.77 14.96 2.26
N SER A 9 6.25 14.12 3.19
CA SER A 9 6.02 14.33 4.64
C SER A 9 6.91 15.39 5.28
N GLY A 10 8.04 15.75 4.64
CA GLY A 10 9.07 16.60 5.23
C GLY A 10 9.88 15.94 6.36
N LEU A 11 9.62 14.65 6.64
CA LEU A 11 10.37 13.86 7.61
C LEU A 11 11.72 13.41 7.02
N SER A 12 12.69 13.17 7.89
CA SER A 12 13.96 12.59 7.46
C SER A 12 13.76 11.14 6.98
N PRO A 13 14.60 10.64 6.05
CA PRO A 13 14.55 9.24 5.62
C PRO A 13 14.64 8.25 6.78
N GLU A 14 15.44 8.54 7.80
CA GLU A 14 15.62 7.70 9.00
C GLU A 14 14.32 7.61 9.80
N THR A 15 13.61 8.74 9.95
CA THR A 15 12.33 8.78 10.63
C THR A 15 11.26 7.98 9.87
N ILE A 16 11.22 8.12 8.54
CA ILE A 16 10.32 7.32 7.69
C ILE A 16 10.65 5.84 7.80
N GLY A 17 11.94 5.48 7.85
CA GLY A 17 12.42 4.11 8.06
C GLY A 17 11.88 3.51 9.36
N GLY A 18 12.06 4.19 10.50
CA GLY A 18 11.58 3.72 11.79
C GLY A 18 10.05 3.53 11.83
N LEU A 19 9.29 4.47 11.26
CA LEU A 19 7.82 4.33 11.17
C LEU A 19 7.39 3.13 10.31
N LEU A 20 8.13 2.84 9.23
CA LEU A 20 7.86 1.68 8.39
C LEU A 20 8.24 0.37 9.10
N GLU A 21 9.33 0.36 9.88
CA GLU A 21 9.73 -0.80 10.69
C GLU A 21 8.65 -1.16 11.72
N GLU A 22 8.15 -0.17 12.47
CA GLU A 22 7.04 -0.35 13.40
C GLU A 22 5.80 -0.93 12.69
N LEU A 23 5.42 -0.35 11.54
CA LEU A 23 4.27 -0.80 10.76
C LEU A 23 4.43 -2.26 10.29
N VAL A 24 5.63 -2.65 9.85
CA VAL A 24 5.94 -4.01 9.39
C VAL A 24 5.91 -4.99 10.55
N ALA A 25 6.47 -4.62 11.71
CA ALA A 25 6.45 -5.45 12.91
C ALA A 25 5.00 -5.76 13.33
N GLU A 26 4.16 -4.73 13.49
CA GLU A 26 2.76 -4.87 13.85
C GLU A 26 1.96 -5.72 12.83
N ALA A 27 2.25 -5.57 11.54
CA ALA A 27 1.61 -6.36 10.49
C ALA A 27 2.06 -7.83 10.54
N SER A 28 3.33 -8.09 10.83
CA SER A 28 3.88 -9.45 10.92
C SER A 28 3.33 -10.23 12.11
N GLU A 29 2.99 -9.53 13.20
CA GLU A 29 2.40 -10.09 14.41
C GLU A 29 0.87 -10.15 14.36
N GLY A 30 0.26 -9.73 13.24
CA GLY A 30 -1.19 -9.74 13.03
C GLY A 30 -1.95 -8.66 13.82
N ARG A 31 -1.25 -7.78 14.54
CA ARG A 31 -1.84 -6.65 15.28
C ARG A 31 -2.33 -5.55 14.34
N LEU A 32 -1.70 -5.42 13.17
CA LEU A 32 -2.17 -4.60 12.06
C LEU A 32 -2.66 -5.47 10.89
N THR A 33 -3.98 -5.46 10.66
CA THR A 33 -4.55 -6.14 9.49
C THR A 33 -4.53 -5.22 8.28
N LEU A 34 -3.88 -5.68 7.19
CA LEU A 34 -3.85 -4.99 5.90
C LEU A 34 -4.73 -5.77 4.91
N PRO A 35 -6.06 -5.56 4.89
CA PRO A 35 -6.94 -6.32 4.01
C PRO A 35 -6.55 -6.11 2.55
N VAL A 36 -6.52 -7.19 1.78
CA VAL A 36 -6.30 -7.17 0.33
C VAL A 36 -7.65 -7.41 -0.34
N GLU A 37 -8.07 -6.47 -1.17
CA GLU A 37 -9.31 -6.60 -1.95
C GLU A 37 -9.07 -7.35 -3.26
N ALA A 38 -7.92 -7.10 -3.91
CA ALA A 38 -7.57 -7.73 -5.16
C ALA A 38 -6.05 -7.79 -5.36
N ILE A 39 -5.59 -8.85 -6.01
CA ILE A 39 -4.24 -8.99 -6.57
C ILE A 39 -4.41 -9.10 -8.08
N ILE A 40 -3.84 -8.15 -8.82
CA ILE A 40 -4.01 -8.04 -10.27
C ILE A 40 -2.64 -8.15 -10.94
N PRO A 41 -2.48 -9.01 -11.96
CA PRO A 41 -1.24 -9.10 -12.73
C PRO A 41 -0.80 -7.74 -13.29
N LEU A 42 0.51 -7.50 -13.34
CA LEU A 42 1.08 -6.23 -13.80
C LEU A 42 0.67 -5.87 -15.24
N ASP A 43 0.49 -6.85 -16.12
CA ASP A 43 0.01 -6.65 -17.49
C ASP A 43 -1.44 -6.16 -17.57
N ARG A 44 -2.20 -6.26 -16.47
CA ARG A 44 -3.56 -5.74 -16.30
C ARG A 44 -3.62 -4.49 -15.42
N TYR A 45 -2.58 -3.65 -15.45
CA TYR A 45 -2.50 -2.43 -14.62
C TYR A 45 -3.72 -1.50 -14.76
N ALA A 46 -4.36 -1.44 -15.93
CA ALA A 46 -5.56 -0.63 -16.15
C ALA A 46 -6.73 -1.07 -15.24
N ASP A 47 -6.89 -2.38 -15.04
CA ASP A 47 -7.92 -2.94 -14.16
C ASP A 47 -7.62 -2.63 -12.69
N ALA A 48 -6.33 -2.66 -12.30
CA ALA A 48 -5.92 -2.27 -10.96
C ALA A 48 -6.18 -0.78 -10.67
N LEU A 49 -5.95 0.09 -11.67
CA LEU A 49 -6.28 1.51 -11.56
C LEU A 49 -7.79 1.73 -11.43
N ALA A 50 -8.60 1.01 -12.21
CA ALA A 50 -10.05 1.07 -12.12
C ALA A 50 -10.55 0.59 -10.73
N ALA A 51 -10.02 -0.53 -10.22
CA ALA A 51 -10.34 -1.05 -8.90
C ALA A 51 -9.93 -0.07 -7.77
N THR A 52 -8.78 0.60 -7.91
CA THR A 52 -8.29 1.58 -6.93
C THR A 52 -9.24 2.78 -6.78
N ARG A 53 -9.93 3.17 -7.86
CA ARG A 53 -10.85 4.31 -7.91
C ARG A 53 -12.27 3.98 -7.44
N ARG A 54 -12.60 2.72 -7.14
CA ARG A 54 -13.93 2.34 -6.64
C ARG A 54 -14.15 2.90 -5.22
N PRO A 55 -15.21 3.70 -5.00
CA PRO A 55 -15.58 4.14 -3.66
C PRO A 55 -15.89 2.94 -2.75
N GLY A 56 -15.61 3.05 -1.45
CA GLY A 56 -15.96 2.01 -0.47
C GLY A 56 -15.11 0.74 -0.53
N ARG A 57 -13.95 0.78 -1.20
CA ARG A 57 -12.98 -0.33 -1.24
C ARG A 57 -12.58 -0.77 0.17
N LYS A 58 -12.63 -2.08 0.41
CA LYS A 58 -12.41 -2.74 1.70
C LYS A 58 -10.96 -3.11 1.98
N GLY A 59 -10.07 -2.99 0.99
CA GLY A 59 -8.67 -3.36 1.13
C GLY A 59 -7.77 -2.88 0.01
N LYS A 60 -6.48 -3.19 0.10
CA LYS A 60 -5.46 -2.84 -0.91
C LYS A 60 -5.72 -3.56 -2.24
N VAL A 61 -5.46 -2.85 -3.35
CA VAL A 61 -5.33 -3.47 -4.68
C VAL A 61 -3.83 -3.59 -4.93
N LEU A 62 -3.35 -4.82 -5.06
CA LEU A 62 -1.94 -5.11 -5.27
C LEU A 62 -1.70 -5.42 -6.74
N LEU A 63 -0.55 -4.98 -7.24
CA LEU A 63 -0.03 -5.44 -8.52
C LEU A 63 0.95 -6.59 -8.28
N GLN A 64 0.77 -7.68 -9.00
CA GLN A 64 1.70 -8.82 -8.98
C GLN A 64 2.63 -8.73 -10.19
N GLY A 65 3.92 -8.51 -9.91
CA GLY A 65 4.98 -8.74 -10.89
C GLY A 65 5.19 -10.25 -11.09
N ARG A 66 5.72 -10.63 -12.27
CA ARG A 66 6.20 -12.00 -12.51
C ARG A 66 7.32 -12.36 -11.54
#